data_AF-A0A8J2LC65-F1
#
_entry.id   AF-A0A8J2LC65-F1
#
_cell.length_a   1.000
_cell.length_b   1.000
_cell.length_c   1.000
_cell.angle_alpha   90.00
_cell.angle_beta   90.00
_cell.angle_gamma   90.00
#
_symmetry.space_group_name_H-M   'P 1'
#
loop_
_entity.id
_entity.type
_entity.pdbx_description
1 polymer ?
#
loop_
_entity_poly.entity_id
_entity_poly.type
_entity_poly.pdbx_seq_one_letter_code
_entity_poly.pdbx_strand_id
1 'polypeptide(L)'
;TQKKTQEAHAILTKVAKWNSRPPPTMETVEALQTNVIREEADVLKGFEGIKQIIRNKRLRIDLIILTWATVTCAVTYYGVSFSAKSLSGSHYWNMLYMGILDILGVPAVLVFNNRLGRKKTFLIYMTLASTFLVSILVMEGILGNAADY
;
A
#
# COMPACT_ATOMS: atom_id res chain seq x y z
N THR A 1 -3.18 -36.36 -8.32
CA THR A 1 -2.37 -35.48 -7.45
C THR A 1 -0.89 -35.79 -7.52
N GLN A 2 -0.47 -37.06 -7.44
CA GLN A 2 0.96 -37.48 -7.46
C GLN A 2 1.77 -37.09 -8.71
N LYS A 3 1.18 -37.09 -9.92
CA LYS A 3 1.90 -36.70 -11.16
C LYS A 3 2.43 -35.25 -11.14
N LYS A 4 1.68 -34.31 -10.56
CA LYS A 4 2.07 -32.88 -10.49
C LYS A 4 3.17 -32.63 -9.44
N THR A 5 3.18 -33.42 -8.36
CA THR A 5 4.18 -33.34 -7.29
C THR A 5 5.56 -33.79 -7.78
N GLN A 6 5.61 -34.79 -8.66
CA GLN A 6 6.85 -35.25 -9.30
C GLN A 6 7.42 -34.22 -10.28
N GLU A 7 6.58 -33.56 -11.08
CA GLU A 7 6.99 -32.47 -11.97
C GLU A 7 7.52 -31.26 -11.19
N ALA A 8 6.85 -30.89 -10.09
CA ALA A 8 7.29 -29.81 -9.21
C ALA A 8 8.67 -30.11 -8.59
N HIS A 9 8.90 -31.35 -8.13
CA HIS A 9 10.20 -31.75 -7.59
C HIS A 9 11.31 -31.71 -8.65
N ALA A 10 11.02 -32.09 -9.90
CA ALA A 10 11.99 -32.01 -11.00
C ALA A 10 12.38 -30.56 -11.36
N ILE A 11 11.42 -29.64 -11.38
CA ILE A 11 11.65 -28.21 -11.65
C ILE A 11 12.42 -27.58 -10.48
N LEU A 12 12.00 -27.82 -9.25
CA LEU A 12 12.66 -27.28 -8.05
C LEU A 12 14.10 -27.78 -7.92
N THR A 13 14.38 -29.02 -8.32
CA THR A 13 15.76 -29.56 -8.34
C THR A 13 16.63 -28.86 -9.38
N LYS A 14 16.09 -28.51 -10.56
CA LYS A 14 16.82 -27.72 -11.57
C LYS A 14 17.13 -26.30 -11.05
N VAL A 15 16.16 -25.65 -10.41
CA VAL A 15 16.31 -24.31 -9.85
C VAL A 15 17.27 -24.30 -8.65
N ALA A 16 17.26 -25.34 -7.81
CA ALA A 16 18.19 -25.49 -6.69
C ALA A 16 19.65 -25.68 -7.16
N LYS A 17 19.87 -26.44 -8.25
CA LYS A 17 21.18 -26.57 -8.90
C LYS A 17 21.70 -25.25 -9.43
N TRP A 18 20.84 -24.42 -10.02
CA TRP A 18 21.23 -23.09 -10.50
C TRP A 18 21.52 -22.10 -9.36
N ASN A 19 20.86 -22.27 -8.21
CA ASN A 19 21.05 -21.40 -7.05
C ASN A 19 22.08 -21.93 -6.02
N SER A 20 22.81 -23.01 -6.33
CA SER A 20 23.78 -23.65 -5.41
C SER A 20 23.22 -23.94 -4.01
N ARG A 21 21.92 -24.27 -3.92
CA ARG A 21 21.24 -24.62 -2.66
C ARG A 21 20.96 -26.12 -2.61
N PRO A 22 20.91 -26.73 -1.42
CA PRO A 22 20.65 -28.16 -1.29
C PRO A 22 19.31 -28.53 -1.93
N PRO A 23 19.25 -29.62 -2.71
CA PRO A 23 18.04 -30.01 -3.42
C PRO A 23 16.93 -30.38 -2.42
N PRO A 24 15.71 -29.84 -2.59
CA PRO A 24 14.61 -30.08 -1.66
C PRO A 24 14.08 -31.51 -1.79
N THR A 25 14.08 -32.29 -0.70
CA THR A 25 13.56 -33.67 -0.62
C THR A 25 12.07 -33.74 -0.97
N MET A 26 11.57 -34.84 -1.57
CA MET A 26 10.15 -35.05 -1.93
C MET A 26 9.15 -34.65 -0.82
N GLU A 27 9.47 -34.94 0.44
CA GLU A 27 8.65 -34.57 1.61
C GLU A 27 8.50 -33.05 1.79
N THR A 28 9.53 -32.28 1.46
CA THR A 28 9.49 -30.80 1.54
C THR A 28 8.65 -30.20 0.43
N VAL A 29 8.58 -30.86 -0.74
CA VAL A 29 7.74 -30.45 -1.87
C VAL A 29 6.26 -30.74 -1.59
N GLU A 30 5.97 -31.90 -0.97
CA GLU A 30 4.63 -32.23 -0.49
C GLU A 30 4.19 -31.28 0.64
N ALA A 31 5.06 -30.98 1.60
CA ALA A 31 4.79 -30.00 2.65
C ALA A 31 4.52 -28.60 2.10
N LEU A 32 5.26 -28.15 1.08
CA LEU A 32 5.00 -26.89 0.38
C LEU A 32 3.65 -26.90 -0.33
N GLN A 33 3.31 -27.99 -1.01
CA GLN A 33 2.01 -28.14 -1.68
C GLN A 33 0.85 -28.11 -0.66
N THR A 34 1.02 -28.77 0.50
CA THR A 34 0.06 -28.71 1.60
C THR A 34 -0.05 -27.30 2.18
N ASN A 35 1.06 -26.57 2.33
CA ASN A 35 1.05 -25.19 2.84
C ASN A 35 0.38 -24.21 1.86
N VAL A 36 0.60 -24.34 0.55
CA VAL A 36 -0.08 -23.52 -0.48
C VAL A 36 -1.59 -23.77 -0.49
N ILE A 37 -2.01 -25.03 -0.40
CA ILE A 37 -3.44 -25.38 -0.30
C ILE A 37 -4.05 -24.85 1.02
N ARG A 38 -3.26 -24.83 2.10
CA ARG A 38 -3.67 -24.26 3.40
C ARG A 38 -3.83 -22.74 3.33
N GLU A 39 -2.93 -22.07 2.60
CA GLU A 39 -2.95 -20.63 2.37
C GLU A 39 -4.14 -20.23 1.48
N GLU A 40 -4.44 -21.00 0.44
CA GLU A 40 -5.66 -20.84 -0.38
C GLU A 40 -6.95 -21.11 0.43
N ALA A 41 -6.94 -22.10 1.33
CA ALA A 41 -8.07 -22.38 2.23
C ALA A 41 -8.25 -21.30 3.31
N ASP A 42 -7.19 -20.61 3.73
CA ASP A 42 -7.25 -19.46 4.63
C ASP A 42 -7.88 -18.22 3.95
N VAL A 43 -7.86 -18.13 2.61
CA VAL A 43 -8.63 -17.10 1.87
C VAL A 43 -10.14 -17.31 2.07
N LEU A 44 -10.60 -18.57 2.13
CA LEU A 44 -12.00 -18.91 2.44
C LEU A 44 -12.36 -18.57 3.90
N LYS A 45 -11.38 -18.62 4.81
CA LYS A 45 -11.53 -18.09 6.18
C LYS A 45 -11.51 -16.57 6.24
N GLY A 46 -11.38 -15.85 5.12
CA GLY A 46 -11.40 -14.38 5.10
C GLY A 46 -12.63 -13.80 5.82
N PHE A 47 -13.82 -14.39 5.63
CA PHE A 47 -15.04 -13.98 6.34
C PHE A 47 -15.00 -14.29 7.85
N GLU A 48 -14.42 -15.42 8.24
CA GLU A 48 -14.24 -15.79 9.65
C GLU A 48 -13.16 -14.92 10.32
N GLY A 49 -12.11 -14.55 9.58
CA GLY A 49 -11.07 -13.61 9.97
C GLY A 49 -11.62 -12.21 10.14
N ILE A 50 -12.45 -11.73 9.21
CA ILE A 50 -13.20 -10.47 9.35
C ILE A 50 -14.09 -10.51 10.60
N LYS A 51 -14.80 -11.62 10.83
CA LYS A 51 -15.63 -11.80 12.04
C LYS A 51 -14.81 -11.81 13.33
N GLN A 52 -13.59 -12.36 13.32
CA GLN A 52 -12.66 -12.35 14.47
C GLN A 52 -12.02 -10.98 14.71
N ILE A 53 -11.67 -10.25 13.65
CA ILE A 53 -11.20 -8.85 13.71
C ILE A 53 -12.32 -7.98 14.30
N ILE A 54 -13.55 -8.17 13.83
CA ILE A 54 -14.74 -7.57 14.42
C ILE A 54 -15.05 -8.19 15.78
N ARG A 55 -14.42 -9.23 16.33
CA ARG A 55 -14.68 -9.64 17.72
C ARG A 55 -13.76 -8.93 18.71
N ASN A 56 -12.55 -8.59 18.27
CA ASN A 56 -11.52 -8.04 19.13
C ASN A 56 -11.57 -6.50 19.17
N LYS A 57 -11.84 -5.92 20.34
CA LYS A 57 -11.96 -4.46 20.51
C LYS A 57 -10.72 -3.69 20.05
N ARG A 58 -9.52 -4.24 20.25
CA ARG A 58 -8.26 -3.59 19.86
C ARG A 58 -8.11 -3.51 18.34
N LEU A 59 -8.37 -4.62 17.65
CA LEU A 59 -8.29 -4.69 16.19
C LEU A 59 -9.38 -3.85 15.51
N ARG A 60 -10.57 -3.75 16.10
CA ARG A 60 -11.62 -2.83 15.62
C ARG A 60 -11.16 -1.38 15.61
N ILE A 61 -10.52 -0.93 16.69
CA ILE A 61 -10.03 0.46 16.80
C ILE A 61 -8.96 0.72 15.73
N ASP A 62 -8.00 -0.19 15.61
CA ASP A 62 -6.94 -0.08 14.59
C ASP A 62 -7.54 -0.05 13.16
N LEU A 63 -8.57 -0.87 12.89
CA LEU A 63 -9.29 -0.86 11.61
C LEU A 63 -10.02 0.46 11.37
N ILE A 64 -10.76 0.98 12.36
CA ILE A 64 -11.48 2.26 12.24
C ILE A 64 -10.49 3.39 11.95
N ILE A 65 -9.36 3.43 12.65
CA ILE A 65 -8.31 4.43 12.41
C ILE A 65 -7.76 4.30 10.99
N LEU A 66 -7.47 3.08 10.53
CA LEU A 66 -6.94 2.84 9.19
C LEU A 66 -7.96 3.22 8.09
N THR A 67 -9.22 2.86 8.27
CA THR A 67 -10.30 3.21 7.35
C THR A 67 -10.47 4.72 7.30
N TRP A 68 -10.51 5.38 8.46
CA TRP A 68 -10.59 6.83 8.54
C TRP A 68 -9.43 7.51 7.82
N ALA A 69 -8.21 7.06 8.09
CA ALA A 69 -7.01 7.56 7.41
C ALA A 69 -7.05 7.39 5.90
N THR A 70 -7.55 6.25 5.42
CA THR A 70 -7.66 5.95 3.99
C THR A 70 -8.69 6.85 3.32
N VAL A 71 -9.84 7.08 3.98
CA VAL A 71 -10.86 8.03 3.51
C VAL A 71 -10.31 9.45 3.46
N THR A 72 -9.63 9.92 4.51
CA THR A 72 -8.99 11.24 4.51
C THR A 72 -7.98 11.37 3.36
N CYS A 73 -7.12 10.36 3.19
CA CYS A 73 -6.13 10.34 2.10
C CYS A 73 -6.80 10.40 0.71
N ALA A 74 -7.86 9.62 0.50
CA ALA A 74 -8.61 9.63 -0.76
C ALA A 74 -9.24 11.00 -1.02
N VAL A 75 -9.91 11.59 -0.03
CA VAL A 75 -10.51 12.93 -0.14
C VAL A 75 -9.45 13.98 -0.46
N THR A 76 -8.31 13.96 0.25
CA THR A 76 -7.20 14.89 -0.03
C THR A 76 -6.63 14.69 -1.43
N TYR A 77 -6.34 13.45 -1.83
CA TYR A 77 -5.77 13.15 -3.14
C TYR A 77 -6.67 13.60 -4.28
N TYR A 78 -7.97 13.27 -4.20
CA TYR A 78 -8.93 13.69 -5.22
C TYR A 78 -9.23 15.19 -5.16
N GLY A 79 -9.24 15.78 -3.96
CA GLY A 79 -9.40 17.23 -3.78
C GLY A 79 -8.27 18.01 -4.45
N VAL A 80 -7.03 17.66 -4.15
CA VAL A 80 -5.84 18.27 -4.79
C VAL A 80 -5.84 17.99 -6.30
N SER A 81 -6.16 16.76 -6.72
CA SER A 81 -6.24 16.42 -8.14
C SER A 81 -7.31 17.23 -8.88
N PHE A 82 -8.41 17.60 -8.21
CA PHE A 82 -9.44 18.45 -8.81
C PHE A 82 -8.98 19.91 -8.91
N SER A 83 -8.39 20.46 -7.84
CA SER A 83 -7.85 21.83 -7.84
C SER A 83 -6.68 22.00 -8.80
N ALA A 84 -5.82 20.98 -8.96
CA ALA A 84 -4.68 21.00 -9.88
C ALA A 84 -5.11 21.10 -11.36
N LYS A 85 -6.32 20.64 -11.71
CA LYS A 85 -6.89 20.82 -13.04
C LYS A 85 -7.39 22.25 -13.29
N SER A 86 -7.71 22.98 -12.22
CA SER A 86 -8.20 24.36 -12.25
C SER A 86 -7.10 25.41 -12.06
N LEU A 87 -5.86 24.99 -11.78
CA LEU A 87 -4.73 25.88 -11.57
C LEU A 87 -4.32 26.57 -12.88
N SER A 88 -4.12 27.89 -12.88
CA SER A 88 -3.79 28.66 -14.08
C SER A 88 -2.42 28.25 -14.64
N GLY A 89 -2.45 27.60 -15.80
CA GLY A 89 -1.30 26.99 -16.49
C GLY A 89 -1.79 25.99 -17.53
N SER A 90 -0.92 25.53 -18.44
CA SER A 90 -1.35 24.49 -19.39
C SER A 90 -1.65 23.20 -18.61
N HIS A 91 -2.88 22.67 -18.74
CA HIS A 91 -3.34 21.45 -18.07
C HIS A 91 -2.37 20.26 -18.22
N TYR A 92 -1.67 20.18 -19.35
CA TYR A 92 -0.68 19.16 -19.66
C TYR A 92 0.51 19.14 -18.69
N TRP A 93 1.03 20.31 -18.32
CA TRP A 93 2.17 20.40 -17.38
C TRP A 93 1.76 19.97 -15.98
N ASN A 94 0.60 20.42 -15.50
CA ASN A 94 0.10 20.03 -14.17
C ASN A 94 -0.09 18.51 -14.07
N MET A 95 -0.64 17.88 -15.12
CA MET A 95 -0.82 16.43 -15.15
C MET A 95 0.52 15.67 -15.22
N LEU A 96 1.50 16.21 -15.94
CA LEU A 96 2.85 15.64 -16.01
C LEU A 96 3.57 15.70 -14.66
N TYR A 97 3.48 16.82 -13.94
CA TYR A 97 4.07 16.94 -12.60
C TYR A 97 3.44 15.97 -11.60
N MET A 98 2.11 15.82 -11.61
CA MET A 98 1.44 14.83 -10.77
C MET A 98 1.91 13.40 -11.07
N GLY A 99 2.01 13.04 -12.36
CA GLY A 99 2.49 11.71 -12.75
C GLY A 99 3.93 11.43 -12.33
N ILE A 100 4.82 12.42 -12.44
CA ILE A 100 6.22 12.27 -11.97
C ILE A 100 6.26 12.08 -10.45
N LEU A 101 5.48 12.87 -9.70
CA LEU A 101 5.43 12.76 -8.24
C LEU A 101 4.90 11.40 -7.78
N ASP A 102 3.90 10.84 -8.45
CA ASP A 102 3.38 9.51 -8.14
C ASP A 102 4.44 8.42 -8.35
N ILE A 103 5.17 8.49 -9.47
CA ILE A 103 6.24 7.53 -9.79
C ILE A 103 7.36 7.58 -8.75
N LEU A 104 7.73 8.77 -8.29
CA LEU A 104 8.76 8.95 -7.26
C LEU A 104 8.23 8.63 -5.85
N GLY A 105 6.94 8.79 -5.61
CA GLY A 105 6.29 8.55 -4.32
C GLY A 105 6.32 7.09 -3.88
N VAL A 106 6.02 6.15 -4.79
CA VAL A 106 5.97 4.71 -4.49
C VAL A 106 7.28 4.16 -3.88
N PRO A 107 8.47 4.34 -4.52
CA PRO A 107 9.73 3.87 -3.96
C PRO A 107 10.11 4.64 -2.68
N ALA A 108 9.80 5.94 -2.60
CA ALA A 108 10.07 6.73 -1.40
C ALA A 108 9.33 6.13 -0.18
N VAL A 109 8.03 5.88 -0.29
CA VAL A 109 7.24 5.27 0.80
C VAL A 109 7.83 3.92 1.22
N LEU A 110 8.26 3.09 0.26
CA LEU A 110 8.84 1.78 0.54
C LEU A 110 10.16 1.88 1.34
N VAL A 111 11.03 2.82 0.97
CA VAL A 111 12.31 3.07 1.67
C VAL A 111 12.05 3.63 3.08
N PHE A 112 11.17 4.62 3.22
CA PHE A 112 10.86 5.24 4.50
C PHE A 112 10.22 4.25 5.47
N ASN A 113 9.28 3.43 4.99
CA ASN A 113 8.62 2.42 5.81
C ASN A 113 9.60 1.37 6.35
N ASN A 114 10.57 0.97 5.53
CA ASN A 114 11.59 -0.01 5.91
C ASN A 114 12.64 0.55 6.89
N ARG A 115 12.90 1.86 6.86
CA ARG A 115 13.92 2.52 7.71
C ARG A 115 13.36 3.07 9.04
N LEU A 116 12.17 3.65 9.06
CA LEU A 116 11.61 4.36 10.22
C LEU A 116 10.50 3.61 10.96
N GLY A 117 10.04 2.49 10.40
CA GLY A 117 8.96 1.67 10.95
C GLY A 117 7.56 2.22 10.65
N ARG A 118 6.57 1.31 10.58
CA ARG A 118 5.20 1.59 10.08
C ARG A 118 4.46 2.73 10.79
N LYS A 119 4.50 2.78 12.13
CA LYS A 119 3.70 3.75 12.91
C LYS A 119 4.24 5.18 12.80
N LYS A 120 5.56 5.35 12.88
CA LYS A 120 6.20 6.67 12.80
C LYS A 120 6.08 7.25 11.40
N THR A 121 6.30 6.41 10.39
CA THR A 121 6.16 6.78 8.99
C THR A 121 4.76 7.33 8.70
N PHE A 122 3.72 6.62 9.16
CA PHE A 122 2.34 7.08 9.01
C PHE A 122 2.07 8.44 9.66
N LEU A 123 2.56 8.65 10.90
CA LEU A 123 2.36 9.90 11.61
C LEU A 123 3.09 11.08 10.93
N ILE A 124 4.30 10.85 10.43
CA ILE A 124 5.08 11.85 9.70
C ILE A 124 4.38 12.24 8.39
N TYR A 125 3.93 11.26 7.59
CA TYR A 125 3.22 11.58 6.35
C TYR A 125 1.91 12.34 6.60
N MET A 126 1.15 11.96 7.63
CA MET A 126 -0.12 12.61 7.92
C MET A 126 0.07 14.05 8.44
N THR A 127 1.06 14.28 9.30
CA THR A 127 1.39 15.63 9.78
C THR A 127 1.91 16.51 8.65
N LEU A 128 2.80 15.99 7.81
CA LEU A 128 3.31 16.70 6.65
C LEU A 128 2.17 17.09 5.68
N ALA A 129 1.32 16.13 5.30
CA ALA A 129 0.17 16.39 4.43
C ALA A 129 -0.77 17.46 5.02
N SER A 130 -1.04 17.39 6.33
CA SER A 130 -1.86 18.40 7.02
C SER A 130 -1.23 19.79 6.96
N THR A 131 0.08 19.92 7.17
CA THR A 131 0.75 21.24 7.08
C THR A 131 0.66 21.83 5.68
N PHE A 132 0.88 21.04 4.63
CA PHE A 132 0.75 21.51 3.24
C PHE A 132 -0.66 21.99 2.92
N LEU A 133 -1.69 21.26 3.35
CA LEU A 133 -3.09 21.66 3.15
C LEU A 133 -3.43 22.97 3.85
N VAL A 134 -2.98 23.14 5.10
CA VAL A 134 -3.17 24.40 5.83
C VAL A 134 -2.44 25.54 5.13
N SER A 135 -1.22 25.32 4.63
CA SER A 135 -0.49 26.33 3.86
C SER A 135 -1.21 26.74 2.58
N ILE A 136 -1.81 25.79 1.85
CA ILE A 136 -2.62 26.08 0.66
C ILE A 136 -3.83 26.93 1.04
N LEU A 137 -4.55 26.55 2.09
CA LEU A 137 -5.74 27.29 2.55
C LEU A 137 -5.40 28.71 2.99
N VAL A 138 -4.27 28.90 3.68
CA VAL A 138 -3.79 30.23 4.07
C VAL A 138 -3.44 31.07 2.84
N MET A 139 -2.77 30.49 1.83
CA MET A 139 -2.49 31.21 0.59
C MET A 139 -3.76 31.61 -0.17
N GLU A 140 -4.73 30.71 -0.32
CA GLU A 140 -6.01 31.02 -0.95
C GLU A 140 -6.78 32.09 -0.17
N GLY A 141 -6.77 32.05 1.17
CA GLY A 141 -7.40 33.07 2.00
C GLY A 141 -6.76 34.46 1.84
N ILE A 142 -5.42 34.53 1.77
CA ILE A 142 -4.71 35.80 1.58
C ILE A 142 -4.92 36.36 0.16
N LEU A 143 -4.89 35.50 -0.87
CA LEU A 143 -5.10 35.89 -2.26
C LEU A 143 -6.56 36.26 -2.54
N GLY A 144 -7.52 35.55 -1.96
CA GLY A 144 -8.95 35.89 -2.05
C GLY A 144 -9.23 37.26 -1.44
N ASN A 145 -8.66 37.52 -0.26
CA ASN A 145 -8.80 38.83 0.39
C ASN A 145 -8.06 39.96 -0.34
N ALA A 146 -7.12 39.65 -1.25
CA ALA A 146 -6.43 40.62 -2.10
C ALA A 146 -7.11 40.83 -3.47
N ALA A 147 -8.01 39.93 -3.88
CA ALA A 147 -8.78 40.04 -5.12
C ALA A 147 -10.12 40.79 -4.93
N ASP A 148 -10.55 40.98 -3.68
CA ASP A 148 -11.75 41.74 -3.30
C ASP A 148 -11.49 43.25 -3.08
N TYR A 149 -10.28 43.76 -3.40
CA TYR A 149 -9.93 45.19 -3.44
C TYR A 149 -9.49 45.61 -4.85
#